data_AF-A0A077AY57-F1
#
_entry.id   AF-A0A077AY57-F1
#
_cell.length_a   1.000
_cell.length_b   1.000
_cell.length_c   1.000
_cell.angle_alpha   90.00
_cell.angle_beta   90.00
_cell.angle_gamma   90.00
#
_symmetry.space_group_name_H-M   'P 1'
#
loop_
_entity.id
_entity.type
_entity.pdbx_description
1 polymer ?
#
loop_
_entity_poly.entity_id
_entity_poly.type
_entity_poly.pdbx_seq_one_letter_code
_entity_poly.pdbx_strand_id
1 'polypeptide(L)'
;NNSAFEFEPHRVYPSIPAHQRRPIRVLSLFDGIATGYLVLKDLGFKLDRYIASEICEDSIAVGMIKHEGMVEYVKDVRTITRR
;
A
#
# COMPACT_ATOMS: atom_id res chain seq x y z
N ASN A 1 -29.83 13.76 13.94
CA ASN A 1 -28.48 13.23 14.18
C ASN A 1 -28.59 11.72 14.38
N ASN A 2 -28.79 10.97 13.29
CA ASN A 2 -28.74 9.50 13.29
C ASN A 2 -28.70 9.01 11.83
N SER A 3 -27.59 9.26 11.13
CA SER A 3 -27.34 8.60 9.85
C SER A 3 -26.67 7.27 10.17
N ALA A 4 -27.44 6.19 10.04
CA ALA A 4 -26.98 4.83 10.24
C ALA A 4 -25.73 4.56 9.37
N PHE A 5 -24.61 4.23 10.01
CA PHE A 5 -23.51 3.55 9.33
C PHE A 5 -23.99 2.13 9.05
N GLU A 6 -24.62 1.91 7.89
CA GLU A 6 -24.81 0.57 7.37
C GLU A 6 -23.43 0.02 7.01
N PHE A 7 -22.91 -0.87 7.86
CA PHE A 7 -21.72 -1.62 7.53
C PHE A 7 -22.10 -2.72 6.56
N GLU A 8 -21.57 -2.63 5.34
CA GLU A 8 -21.63 -3.73 4.38
C GLU A 8 -21.14 -5.03 5.05
N PRO A 9 -21.85 -6.16 4.89
CA PRO A 9 -21.44 -7.42 5.47
C PRO A 9 -20.03 -7.79 5.00
N HIS A 10 -19.24 -8.38 5.89
CA HIS A 10 -17.85 -8.74 5.59
C HIS A 10 -17.77 -9.67 4.38
N ARG A 11 -17.13 -9.20 3.31
CA ARG A 11 -16.85 -10.04 2.14
C ARG A 11 -15.69 -10.97 2.46
N VAL A 12 -15.95 -12.28 2.45
CA VAL A 12 -14.93 -13.32 2.60
C VAL A 12 -14.43 -13.74 1.22
N TYR A 13 -13.12 -13.72 1.03
CA TYR A 13 -12.48 -14.24 -0.19
C TYR A 13 -11.99 -15.68 0.04
N PRO A 14 -12.11 -16.59 -0.94
CA PRO A 14 -11.62 -17.96 -0.80
C PRO A 14 -10.10 -17.99 -0.64
N SER A 15 -9.60 -18.97 0.11
CA SER A 15 -8.17 -19.17 0.30
C SER A 15 -7.50 -19.68 -0.98
N ILE A 16 -6.33 -19.12 -1.31
CA ILE A 16 -5.57 -19.49 -2.50
C ILE A 16 -4.49 -20.53 -2.11
N PRO A 17 -4.44 -21.70 -2.80
CA PRO A 17 -3.39 -22.70 -2.60
C PRO A 17 -1.99 -22.12 -2.80
N ALA A 18 -1.01 -22.59 -2.04
CA ALA A 18 0.34 -22.02 -2.03
C ALA A 18 0.99 -21.92 -3.42
N HIS A 19 0.80 -22.92 -4.28
CA HIS A 19 1.35 -22.97 -5.63
C HIS A 19 0.72 -21.97 -6.62
N GLN A 20 -0.45 -21.39 -6.28
CA GLN A 20 -1.15 -20.41 -7.10
C GLN A 20 -0.95 -18.97 -6.60
N ARG A 21 -0.26 -18.79 -5.46
CA ARG A 21 -0.04 -17.46 -4.88
C ARG A 21 0.86 -16.63 -5.80
N ARG A 22 0.45 -15.40 -6.03
CA ARG A 22 1.21 -14.40 -6.78
C ARG A 22 1.76 -13.34 -5.81
N PRO A 23 2.90 -12.71 -6.13
CA PRO A 23 3.38 -11.56 -5.35
C PRO A 23 2.30 -10.45 -5.29
N ILE A 24 2.27 -9.72 -4.18
CA ILE A 24 1.26 -8.69 -3.95
C ILE A 24 1.63 -7.38 -4.66
N ARG A 25 0.61 -6.63 -5.09
CA ARG A 25 0.75 -5.26 -5.60
C ARG A 25 0.03 -4.33 -4.64
N VAL A 26 0.71 -3.29 -4.20
CA VAL A 26 0.21 -2.40 -3.14
C VAL A 26 0.17 -0.97 -3.66
N LEU A 27 -0.94 -0.30 -3.39
CA LEU A 27 -1.10 1.15 -3.53
C LEU A 27 -1.36 1.72 -2.13
N SER A 28 -0.41 2.48 -1.61
CA SER A 28 -0.47 3.19 -0.33
C SER A 28 -0.70 4.67 -0.60
N LEU A 29 -1.80 5.27 -0.13
CA LEU A 29 -2.20 6.65 -0.52
C LEU A 29 -1.69 7.75 0.40
N PHE A 30 -1.33 7.40 1.63
CA PHE A 30 -0.83 8.32 2.66
C PHE A 30 0.31 7.58 3.38
N ASP A 31 1.35 7.28 2.61
CA ASP A 31 2.33 6.26 3.00
C ASP A 31 3.23 6.69 4.16
N GLY A 32 3.43 7.99 4.34
CA GLY A 32 4.35 8.53 5.32
C GLY A 32 5.75 7.96 5.11
N ILE A 33 6.26 7.27 6.13
CA ILE A 33 7.62 6.69 6.15
C ILE A 33 7.67 5.24 5.64
N ALA A 34 6.72 4.82 4.81
CA ALA A 34 6.67 3.49 4.19
C ALA A 34 6.59 2.31 5.18
N THR A 35 5.88 2.48 6.30
CA THR A 35 5.68 1.41 7.30
C THR A 35 5.01 0.17 6.72
N GLY A 36 4.05 0.35 5.81
CA GLY A 36 3.38 -0.76 5.14
C GLY A 36 4.35 -1.65 4.37
N TYR A 37 5.28 -1.03 3.63
CA TYR A 37 6.32 -1.75 2.91
C TYR A 37 7.26 -2.52 3.85
N LEU A 38 7.74 -1.88 4.92
CA LEU A 38 8.62 -2.52 5.92
C LEU A 38 7.96 -3.78 6.50
N VAL A 39 6.72 -3.67 6.98
CA VAL A 39 6.01 -4.79 7.61
C VAL A 39 5.75 -5.93 6.63
N LEU A 40 5.39 -5.64 5.37
CA LEU A 40 5.19 -6.67 4.35
C LEU A 40 6.49 -7.43 4.04
N LYS A 41 7.61 -6.72 3.99
CA LYS A 41 8.94 -7.32 3.83
C LYS A 41 9.30 -8.20 5.03
N ASP A 42 9.11 -7.70 6.25
CA ASP A 42 9.42 -8.42 7.49
C ASP A 42 8.58 -9.69 7.68
N LEU A 43 7.32 -9.67 7.22
CA LEU A 43 6.44 -10.85 7.18
C LEU A 43 6.79 -11.84 6.06
N GLY A 44 7.76 -11.53 5.21
CA GLY A 44 8.23 -12.40 4.12
C GLY A 44 7.31 -12.43 2.90
N PHE A 45 6.46 -11.41 2.71
CA PHE A 45 5.67 -11.31 1.48
C PHE A 45 6.56 -10.96 0.30
N LYS A 46 6.29 -11.61 -0.84
CA LYS A 46 6.86 -11.21 -2.13
C LYS A 46 6.03 -10.05 -2.67
N LEU A 47 6.65 -8.90 -2.89
CA LEU A 47 6.03 -7.75 -3.54
C LEU A 47 6.40 -7.74 -5.03
N ASP A 48 5.41 -7.53 -5.89
CA ASP A 48 5.60 -7.21 -7.30
C ASP A 48 5.83 -5.71 -7.48
N ARG A 49 4.97 -4.89 -6.85
CA ARG A 49 5.04 -3.43 -6.94
C ARG A 49 4.47 -2.78 -5.68
N TYR A 50 5.11 -1.72 -5.22
CA TYR A 50 4.61 -0.88 -4.13
C TYR A 50 4.63 0.58 -4.58
N ILE A 51 3.44 1.15 -4.76
CA ILE A 51 3.24 2.54 -5.18
C ILE A 51 2.75 3.33 -3.96
N ALA A 52 3.46 4.40 -3.62
CA ALA A 52 3.17 5.25 -2.47
C ALA A 52 2.80 6.66 -2.93
N SER A 53 1.68 7.20 -2.46
CA SER A 53 1.37 8.62 -2.54
C SER A 53 1.76 9.28 -1.22
N GLU A 54 2.64 10.28 -1.30
CA GLU A 54 3.06 11.10 -0.18
C GLU A 54 3.46 12.48 -0.71
N ILE A 55 3.21 13.53 0.09
CA ILE A 55 3.52 14.92 -0.25
C ILE A 55 4.61 15.51 0.65
N CYS A 56 4.85 14.92 1.82
CA CYS A 56 5.89 15.34 2.73
C CYS A 56 7.28 14.87 2.24
N GLU A 57 8.10 15.81 1.79
CA GLU A 57 9.45 15.53 1.25
C GLU A 57 10.35 14.81 2.27
N ASP A 58 10.29 15.16 3.55
CA ASP A 58 11.05 14.50 4.60
C ASP A 58 10.67 13.02 4.73
N SER A 59 9.37 12.70 4.60
CA SER A 59 8.86 11.33 4.67
C SER A 59 9.30 10.51 3.46
N ILE A 60 9.25 11.12 2.27
CA ILE A 60 9.75 10.51 1.03
C ILE A 60 11.25 10.22 1.12
N ALA A 61 12.05 11.17 1.60
CA ALA A 61 13.49 11.01 1.75
C ALA A 61 13.84 9.85 2.69
N VAL A 62 13.13 9.76 3.83
CA VAL A 62 13.27 8.65 4.78
C VAL A 62 12.94 7.32 4.12
N GLY A 63 11.83 7.24 3.39
CA GLY A 63 11.40 6.02 2.73
C GLY A 63 12.31 5.59 1.58
N MET A 64 12.86 6.52 0.80
CA MET A 64 13.81 6.23 -0.29
C MET A 64 15.12 5.64 0.25
N ILE A 65 15.67 6.21 1.33
CA ILE A 65 16.93 5.76 1.94
C ILE A 65 16.73 4.38 2.59
N LYS A 66 15.64 4.20 3.35
CA LYS A 66 15.41 2.96 4.11
C LYS A 66 15.00 1.76 3.25
N HIS A 67 14.44 2.00 2.08
CA HIS A 67 13.87 0.94 1.23
C HIS A 67 14.55 0.81 -0.14
N GLU A 68 15.77 1.32 -0.27
CA GLU A 68 16.63 1.13 -1.45
C GLU A 68 15.94 1.53 -2.77
N GLY A 69 15.05 2.51 -2.74
CA GLY A 69 14.29 2.95 -3.91
C GLY A 69 13.25 1.95 -4.46
N MET A 70 12.91 0.90 -3.70
CA MET A 70 11.89 -0.10 -4.10
C MET A 70 10.44 0.44 -4.04
N VAL A 71 10.24 1.56 -3.36
CA VAL A 71 8.94 2.25 -3.26
C VAL A 71 8.83 3.27 -4.37
N GLU A 72 7.81 3.13 -5.21
CA GLU A 72 7.52 4.08 -6.28
C GLU A 72 6.63 5.21 -5.77
N TYR A 73 7.21 6.39 -5.62
CA TYR A 73 6.46 7.55 -5.16
C TYR A 73 5.69 8.23 -6.29
N VAL A 74 4.38 8.32 -6.12
CA VAL A 74 3.52 9.26 -6.81
C VAL A 74 3.30 10.47 -5.90
N LYS A 75 3.15 11.66 -6.48
CA LYS A 75 2.90 12.89 -5.73
C LYS A 75 1.49 12.84 -5.12
N ASP A 76 0.95 14.01 -4.80
CA ASP A 76 -0.39 14.24 -4.30
C ASP A 76 -1.46 13.28 -4.86
N VAL A 77 -2.16 12.60 -3.95
CA VAL A 77 -3.25 11.65 -4.23
C VAL A 77 -4.31 12.21 -5.18
N ARG A 78 -4.55 13.53 -5.16
CA ARG A 78 -5.52 14.20 -6.04
C ARG A 78 -5.15 14.11 -7.52
N THR A 79 -3.89 13.78 -7.84
CA THR A 79 -3.42 13.59 -9.22
C THR A 79 -3.63 12.18 -9.75
N ILE A 80 -4.03 11.23 -8.88
CA ILE A 80 -4.29 9.85 -9.28
C ILE A 80 -5.63 9.79 -10.02
N THR A 81 -5.60 9.32 -11.26
CA THR A 81 -6.79 9.22 -12.13
C THR A 81 -7.10 7.78 -12.50
N ARG A 82 -8.37 7.50 -12.79
CA ARG A 82 -8.78 6.21 -13.34
C ARG A 82 -8.34 6.15 -14.81
N ARG A 83 -7.64 5.09 -15.20
CA ARG A 83 -7.47 4.72 -16.60
C ARG A 83 -8.65 3.89 -17.10
#